data_AF-A0A3D1AQ27-F1
#
_entry.id   AF-A0A3D1AQ27-F1
#
_cell.length_a   1.000
_cell.length_b   1.000
_cell.length_c   1.000
_cell.angle_alpha   90.00
_cell.angle_beta   90.00
_cell.angle_gamma   90.00
#
_symmetry.space_group_name_H-M   'P 1'
#
loop_
_entity.id
_entity.type
_entity.pdbx_description
1 polymer ?
#
loop_
_entity_poly.entity_id
_entity_poly.type
_entity_poly.pdbx_seq_one_letter_code
_entity_poly.pdbx_strand_id
1 'polypeptide(L)'
;MINKVIPLKPDAVVFMHNINEITALLYEKDYWKSTRRPPVIEIPRPSLLKLAKQFISHFIPNLSGAATNLLAVFERKYSAGEDEFVELRGKRLEIDMVGIKDAFALNLQTFINICKARRITPVLMTQENRFTEVPDSLILRTVANKLKNDFAIEYKDYKALYDMLNQVTRDAAKKEGLLLIDLDREIPHTNQYLYDPVHFNDVGSKLAAEIISRKLLPVVRP
;
A
#
# COMPACT_ATOMS: atom_id res chain seq x y z
N MET A 1 -14.69 -1.85 0.55
CA MET A 1 -13.83 -1.26 1.62
C MET A 1 -14.54 -0.15 2.41
N ILE A 2 -15.22 0.81 1.80
CA ILE A 2 -15.97 1.85 2.56
C ILE A 2 -17.20 1.32 3.36
N ASN A 3 -17.81 0.23 2.89
CA ASN A 3 -18.96 -0.42 3.53
C ASN A 3 -18.71 -0.85 4.98
N LYS A 4 -17.46 -1.07 5.37
CA LYS A 4 -17.07 -1.41 6.75
C LYS A 4 -16.86 -0.19 7.65
N VAL A 5 -16.58 0.96 7.04
CA VAL A 5 -16.30 2.21 7.76
C VAL A 5 -17.60 2.97 8.02
N ILE A 6 -18.56 2.93 7.10
CA ILE A 6 -19.87 3.61 7.23
C ILE A 6 -20.59 3.30 8.57
N PRO A 7 -20.66 2.04 9.05
CA PRO A 7 -21.32 1.74 10.33
C PRO A 7 -20.70 2.44 11.55
N LEU A 8 -19.42 2.86 11.47
CA LEU A 8 -18.75 3.61 12.53
C LEU A 8 -19.21 5.08 12.61
N LYS A 9 -20.06 5.53 11.66
CA LYS A 9 -20.59 6.90 11.56
C LYS A 9 -19.49 7.98 11.62
N PRO A 10 -18.44 7.90 10.78
CA PRO A 10 -17.37 8.88 10.83
C PRO A 10 -17.81 10.25 10.28
N ASP A 11 -17.26 11.33 10.82
CA ASP A 11 -17.40 12.67 10.23
C ASP A 11 -16.57 12.84 8.95
N ALA A 12 -15.42 12.16 8.90
CA ALA A 12 -14.50 12.19 7.76
C ALA A 12 -13.85 10.83 7.51
N VAL A 13 -13.52 10.54 6.25
CA VAL A 13 -12.77 9.34 5.85
C VAL A 13 -11.61 9.74 4.96
N VAL A 14 -10.42 9.30 5.33
CA VAL A 14 -9.19 9.50 4.56
C VAL A 14 -8.99 8.30 3.63
N PHE A 15 -8.74 8.57 2.36
CA PHE A 15 -8.48 7.54 1.35
C PHE A 15 -7.08 7.73 0.74
N MET A 16 -6.23 6.70 0.91
CA MET A 16 -4.87 6.62 0.37
C MET A 16 -4.69 5.32 -0.38
N HIS A 17 -4.58 5.38 -1.70
CA HIS A 17 -4.41 4.22 -2.58
C HIS A 17 -3.46 4.57 -3.72
N ASN A 18 -2.49 3.70 -3.98
CA ASN A 18 -1.65 3.74 -5.18
C ASN A 18 -1.13 2.33 -5.51
N ILE A 19 -0.12 1.83 -4.77
CA ILE A 19 0.51 0.53 -5.08
C ILE A 19 -0.46 -0.65 -5.07
N ASN A 20 -1.48 -0.58 -4.21
CA ASN A 20 -2.53 -1.59 -4.11
C ASN A 20 -3.38 -1.64 -5.40
N GLU A 21 -3.63 -0.49 -6.01
CA GLU A 21 -4.39 -0.35 -7.27
C GLU A 21 -3.57 -0.83 -8.45
N ILE A 22 -2.27 -0.50 -8.48
CA ILE A 22 -1.34 -1.06 -9.47
C ILE A 22 -1.35 -2.57 -9.36
N THR A 23 -1.24 -3.12 -8.16
CA THR A 23 -1.23 -4.58 -7.95
C THR A 23 -2.52 -5.21 -8.46
N ALA A 24 -3.70 -4.68 -8.10
CA ALA A 24 -4.98 -5.21 -8.55
C ALA A 24 -5.17 -5.08 -10.08
N LEU A 25 -4.94 -3.90 -10.64
CA LEU A 25 -5.24 -3.64 -12.05
C LEU A 25 -4.18 -4.18 -13.02
N LEU A 26 -2.91 -4.14 -12.64
CA LEU A 26 -1.83 -4.64 -13.48
C LEU A 26 -1.81 -6.17 -13.51
N TYR A 27 -2.03 -6.81 -12.36
CA TYR A 27 -1.93 -8.26 -12.25
C TYR A 27 -3.28 -8.96 -12.49
N GLU A 28 -4.38 -8.45 -11.95
CA GLU A 28 -5.68 -9.12 -12.01
C GLU A 28 -6.58 -8.60 -13.16
N LYS A 29 -6.24 -7.41 -13.70
CA LYS A 29 -7.01 -6.64 -14.70
C LYS A 29 -8.44 -6.31 -14.28
N ASP A 30 -8.75 -6.46 -13.00
CA ASP A 30 -10.09 -6.31 -12.47
C ASP A 30 -10.02 -6.02 -10.96
N TYR A 31 -10.95 -5.22 -10.48
CA TYR A 31 -11.17 -4.96 -9.06
C TYR A 31 -12.03 -6.01 -8.37
N TRP A 32 -12.79 -6.77 -9.15
CA TRP A 32 -13.85 -7.66 -8.67
C TRP A 32 -13.43 -9.13 -8.66
N LYS A 33 -12.22 -9.44 -9.13
CA LYS A 33 -11.64 -10.76 -8.90
C LYS A 33 -11.32 -10.91 -7.42
N SER A 34 -11.74 -12.06 -6.89
CA SER A 34 -11.58 -12.42 -5.49
C SER A 34 -10.08 -12.51 -5.15
N THR A 35 -9.50 -11.44 -4.61
CA THR A 35 -8.27 -11.55 -3.83
C THR A 35 -8.48 -12.66 -2.78
N ARG A 36 -7.53 -13.60 -2.65
CA ARG A 36 -7.63 -14.70 -1.67
C ARG A 36 -7.40 -14.21 -0.24
N ARG A 37 -7.18 -12.91 -0.08
CA ARG A 37 -7.07 -12.22 1.20
C ARG A 37 -8.46 -12.01 1.78
N PRO A 38 -8.79 -12.68 2.89
CA PRO A 38 -10.09 -12.49 3.51
C PRO A 38 -10.24 -11.02 3.90
N PRO A 39 -11.42 -10.41 3.70
CA PRO A 39 -11.64 -9.01 4.02
C PRO A 39 -11.55 -8.73 5.53
N VAL A 40 -11.51 -9.78 6.36
CA VAL A 40 -11.28 -9.76 7.81
C VAL A 40 -10.13 -10.72 8.10
N ILE A 41 -9.04 -10.20 8.63
CA ILE A 41 -8.05 -11.04 9.30
C ILE A 41 -8.59 -11.26 10.71
N GLU A 42 -9.20 -12.41 10.96
CA GLU A 42 -9.36 -12.87 12.34
C GLU A 42 -7.96 -13.10 12.87
N ILE A 43 -7.52 -12.31 13.85
CA ILE A 43 -6.26 -12.58 14.55
C ILE A 43 -6.49 -13.90 15.29
N PRO A 44 -5.92 -15.03 14.84
CA PRO A 44 -6.13 -16.28 15.53
C PRO A 44 -5.51 -16.13 16.92
N ARG A 45 -6.17 -16.68 17.95
CA ARG A 45 -5.57 -16.77 19.28
C ARG A 45 -4.14 -17.32 19.11
N PRO A 46 -3.12 -16.65 19.68
CA PRO A 46 -1.75 -17.03 19.41
C PRO A 46 -1.57 -18.50 19.76
N SER A 47 -1.12 -19.29 18.79
CA SER A 47 -0.84 -20.71 19.03
C SER A 47 0.17 -20.83 20.17
N LEU A 48 0.10 -21.92 20.96
CA LEU A 48 1.06 -22.21 22.03
C LEU A 48 2.52 -22.08 21.55
N LEU A 49 2.77 -22.38 20.28
CA LEU A 49 4.04 -22.17 19.58
C LEU A 49 4.47 -20.70 19.50
N LYS A 50 3.57 -19.76 19.21
CA LYS A 50 3.87 -18.31 19.19
C LYS A 50 4.17 -17.77 20.59
N LEU A 51 3.45 -18.24 21.62
CA LEU A 51 3.77 -17.89 23.02
C LEU A 51 5.14 -18.45 23.44
N ALA A 52 5.41 -19.72 23.12
CA ALA A 52 6.70 -20.33 23.40
C ALA A 52 7.85 -19.61 22.66
N LYS A 53 7.63 -19.18 21.41
CA LYS A 53 8.58 -18.39 20.61
C LYS A 53 8.88 -17.05 21.27
N GLN A 54 7.86 -16.32 21.74
CA GLN A 54 8.04 -15.06 22.48
C GLN A 54 8.79 -15.28 23.78
N PHE A 55 8.46 -16.33 24.53
CA PHE A 55 9.13 -16.69 25.78
C PHE A 55 10.62 -17.01 25.56
N ILE A 56 10.95 -17.92 24.63
CA ILE A 56 12.34 -18.28 24.32
C ILE A 56 13.13 -17.08 23.80
N SER A 57 12.52 -16.24 22.95
CA SER A 57 13.17 -15.03 22.42
C SER A 57 13.46 -13.98 23.50
N HIS A 58 12.65 -13.94 24.55
CA HIS A 58 12.83 -13.00 25.67
C HIS A 58 13.92 -13.46 26.64
N PHE A 59 14.06 -14.76 26.88
CA PHE A 59 15.01 -15.29 27.87
C PHE A 59 16.36 -15.73 27.29
N ILE A 60 16.45 -16.04 25.98
CA ILE A 60 17.69 -16.54 25.35
C ILE A 60 17.90 -15.88 23.97
N PRO A 61 18.33 -14.60 23.92
CA PRO A 61 18.35 -13.80 22.69
C PRO A 61 19.31 -14.34 21.61
N ASN A 62 20.40 -15.03 21.96
CA ASN A 62 21.38 -15.53 20.99
C ASN A 62 21.06 -16.92 20.40
N LEU A 63 20.12 -17.67 20.99
CA LEU A 63 19.59 -18.91 20.39
C LEU A 63 18.46 -18.62 19.40
N SER A 64 17.83 -17.44 19.56
CA SER A 64 16.73 -16.98 18.72
C SER A 64 17.13 -16.81 17.25
N GLY A 65 18.37 -16.41 16.94
CA GLY A 65 18.84 -16.19 15.56
C GLY A 65 18.96 -17.46 14.71
N ALA A 66 19.43 -18.56 15.29
CA ALA A 66 19.52 -19.85 14.60
C ALA A 66 18.14 -20.54 14.50
N ALA A 67 17.34 -20.46 15.57
CA ALA A 67 15.98 -21.00 15.59
C ALA A 67 15.02 -20.23 14.66
N THR A 68 15.15 -18.89 14.57
CA THR A 68 14.36 -18.07 13.63
C THR A 68 14.72 -18.36 12.19
N ASN A 69 15.97 -18.62 11.83
CA ASN A 69 16.34 -19.00 10.47
C ASN A 69 15.84 -20.41 10.10
N LEU A 70 15.97 -21.39 10.99
CA LEU A 70 15.46 -22.75 10.76
C LEU A 70 13.93 -22.77 10.66
N LEU A 71 13.26 -22.02 11.54
CA LEU A 71 11.80 -21.90 11.55
C LEU A 71 11.28 -20.97 10.46
N ALA A 72 12.03 -19.97 9.98
CA ALA A 72 11.65 -19.16 8.83
C ALA A 72 11.71 -19.96 7.53
N VAL A 73 12.61 -20.94 7.42
CA VAL A 73 12.61 -21.91 6.32
C VAL A 73 11.38 -22.83 6.39
N PHE A 74 10.99 -23.26 7.60
CA PHE A 74 9.79 -24.07 7.82
C PHE A 74 8.48 -23.27 7.67
N GLU A 75 8.40 -22.06 8.20
CA GLU A 75 7.29 -21.12 8.03
C GLU A 75 7.20 -20.74 6.56
N ARG A 76 8.28 -20.41 5.83
CA ARG A 76 8.21 -20.15 4.38
C ARG A 76 7.70 -21.37 3.57
N LYS A 77 7.85 -22.59 4.10
CA LYS A 77 7.32 -23.84 3.52
C LYS A 77 5.83 -24.08 3.86
N TYR A 78 5.31 -23.52 4.97
CA TYR A 78 3.93 -23.70 5.47
C TYR A 78 3.05 -22.44 5.39
N SER A 79 3.66 -21.27 5.25
CA SER A 79 3.07 -19.95 5.01
C SER A 79 3.10 -19.61 3.53
N ALA A 80 3.22 -20.62 2.67
CA ALA A 80 2.66 -20.59 1.33
C ALA A 80 1.13 -20.51 1.48
N GLY A 81 0.62 -19.38 2.01
CA GLY A 81 -0.56 -18.81 1.40
C GLY A 81 -0.18 -18.66 -0.06
N GLU A 82 -0.81 -19.48 -0.91
CA GLU A 82 -0.49 -19.62 -2.32
C GLU A 82 -0.21 -18.25 -2.91
N ASP A 83 1.04 -18.01 -3.31
CA ASP A 83 1.47 -16.76 -3.92
C ASP A 83 0.51 -16.45 -5.08
N GLU A 84 -0.33 -15.44 -4.88
CA GLU A 84 -1.51 -15.14 -5.71
C GLU A 84 -1.11 -14.80 -7.16
N PHE A 85 0.19 -14.57 -7.40
CA PHE A 85 0.76 -14.15 -8.67
C PHE A 85 1.61 -15.23 -9.36
N VAL A 86 1.69 -16.47 -8.82
CA VAL A 86 2.47 -17.57 -9.45
C VAL A 86 2.09 -17.77 -10.91
N GLU A 87 0.79 -17.72 -11.25
CA GLU A 87 0.30 -17.94 -12.61
C GLU A 87 0.64 -16.81 -13.60
N LEU A 88 1.06 -15.65 -13.08
CA LEU A 88 1.40 -14.46 -13.86
C LEU A 88 2.93 -14.31 -14.03
N ARG A 89 3.73 -14.94 -13.18
CA ARG A 89 5.20 -14.90 -13.27
C ARG A 89 5.66 -15.49 -14.60
N GLY A 90 6.56 -14.79 -15.29
CA GLY A 90 7.12 -15.19 -16.58
C GLY A 90 6.25 -14.85 -17.79
N LYS A 91 5.07 -14.24 -17.58
CA LYS A 91 4.25 -13.68 -18.67
C LYS A 91 4.59 -12.21 -18.85
N ARG A 92 4.72 -11.77 -20.10
CA ARG A 92 4.84 -10.34 -20.42
C ARG A 92 3.50 -9.66 -20.15
N LEU A 93 3.49 -8.75 -19.19
CA LEU A 93 2.33 -7.91 -18.92
C LEU A 93 2.43 -6.62 -19.74
N GLU A 94 1.36 -6.28 -20.44
CA GLU A 94 1.24 -5.00 -21.12
C GLU A 94 0.53 -4.01 -20.18
N ILE A 95 1.13 -2.83 -20.01
CA ILE A 95 0.55 -1.78 -19.17
C ILE A 95 -0.45 -0.99 -19.99
N ASP A 96 -1.74 -1.26 -19.81
CA ASP A 96 -2.81 -0.41 -20.31
C ASP A 96 -2.95 0.83 -19.42
N MET A 97 -2.09 1.82 -19.66
CA MET A 97 -2.06 3.08 -18.90
C MET A 97 -3.43 3.78 -18.88
N VAL A 98 -4.14 3.76 -20.01
CA VAL A 98 -5.42 4.46 -20.16
C VAL A 98 -6.51 3.72 -19.39
N GLY A 99 -6.64 2.40 -19.60
CA GLY A 99 -7.61 1.59 -18.88
C GLY A 99 -7.40 1.62 -17.36
N ILE A 100 -6.14 1.55 -16.91
CA ILE A 100 -5.81 1.63 -15.48
C ILE A 100 -6.20 3.00 -14.89
N LYS A 101 -5.84 4.08 -15.58
CA LYS A 101 -6.20 5.44 -15.17
C LYS A 101 -7.71 5.61 -15.05
N ASP A 102 -8.46 5.21 -16.07
CA ASP A 102 -9.90 5.39 -16.13
C ASP A 102 -10.61 4.55 -15.06
N ALA A 103 -10.16 3.31 -14.86
CA ALA A 103 -10.69 2.43 -13.83
C ALA A 103 -10.43 2.98 -12.42
N PHE A 104 -9.21 3.46 -12.15
CA PHE A 104 -8.89 4.08 -10.86
C PHE A 104 -9.68 5.37 -10.63
N ALA A 105 -9.77 6.24 -11.63
CA ALA A 105 -10.53 7.49 -11.54
C ALA A 105 -12.02 7.23 -11.26
N LEU A 106 -12.61 6.23 -11.91
CA LEU A 106 -14.01 5.83 -11.70
C LEU A 106 -14.23 5.31 -10.26
N ASN A 107 -13.33 4.49 -9.75
CA ASN A 107 -13.42 3.96 -8.39
C ASN A 107 -13.21 5.02 -7.32
N LEU A 108 -12.25 5.93 -7.54
CA LEU A 108 -12.03 7.08 -6.67
C LEU A 108 -13.27 7.98 -6.63
N GLN A 109 -13.88 8.27 -7.78
CA GLN A 109 -15.14 9.02 -7.86
C GLN A 109 -16.27 8.28 -7.14
N THR A 110 -16.34 6.96 -7.26
CA THR A 110 -17.34 6.14 -6.57
C THR A 110 -17.20 6.26 -5.05
N PHE A 111 -15.97 6.18 -4.53
CA PHE A 111 -15.67 6.42 -3.11
C PHE A 111 -16.15 7.81 -2.67
N ILE A 112 -15.81 8.86 -3.42
CA ILE A 112 -16.20 10.24 -3.12
C ILE A 112 -17.72 10.38 -3.07
N ASN A 113 -18.42 9.83 -4.08
CA ASN A 113 -19.87 9.92 -4.18
C ASN A 113 -20.57 9.21 -3.02
N ILE A 114 -20.07 8.04 -2.60
CA ILE A 114 -20.61 7.32 -1.44
C ILE A 114 -20.42 8.15 -0.16
N CYS A 115 -19.24 8.72 0.07
CA CYS A 115 -18.99 9.60 1.22
C CYS A 115 -19.99 10.77 1.24
N LYS A 116 -20.09 11.51 0.13
CA LYS A 116 -21.01 12.66 0.00
C LYS A 116 -22.46 12.28 0.24
N ALA A 117 -22.94 11.18 -0.37
CA ALA A 117 -24.30 10.68 -0.19
C ALA A 117 -24.62 10.29 1.27
N ARG A 118 -23.60 9.89 2.03
CA ARG A 118 -23.70 9.54 3.45
C ARG A 118 -23.40 10.71 4.39
N ARG A 119 -23.18 11.92 3.86
CA ARG A 119 -22.77 13.11 4.63
C ARG A 119 -21.46 12.91 5.41
N ILE A 120 -20.56 12.09 4.86
CA ILE A 120 -19.20 11.87 5.36
C ILE A 120 -18.27 12.75 4.53
N THR A 121 -17.32 13.42 5.17
CA THR A 121 -16.32 14.27 4.49
C THR A 121 -15.21 13.40 3.90
N PRO A 122 -15.08 13.27 2.56
CA PRO A 122 -13.94 12.56 1.99
C PRO A 122 -12.70 13.44 2.02
N VAL A 123 -11.59 12.87 2.49
CA VAL A 123 -10.24 13.45 2.42
C VAL A 123 -9.39 12.55 1.54
N LEU A 124 -8.71 13.12 0.55
CA LEU A 124 -7.84 12.36 -0.34
C LEU A 124 -6.39 12.50 0.09
N MET A 125 -5.63 11.42 -0.07
CA MET A 125 -4.22 11.36 0.29
C MET A 125 -3.43 10.60 -0.77
N THR A 126 -2.31 11.18 -1.22
CA THR A 126 -1.37 10.49 -2.13
C THR A 126 -0.50 9.54 -1.33
N GLN A 127 -0.01 8.48 -1.98
CA GLN A 127 0.92 7.55 -1.34
C GLN A 127 2.36 7.98 -1.62
N GLU A 128 3.12 8.19 -0.55
CA GLU A 128 4.57 8.32 -0.56
C GLU A 128 5.25 7.11 -1.24
N ASN A 129 6.48 7.32 -1.71
CA ASN A 129 7.31 6.24 -2.25
C ASN A 129 8.78 6.67 -2.34
N ARG A 130 9.66 5.72 -2.64
CA ARG A 130 11.09 5.94 -2.86
C ARG A 130 11.48 5.86 -4.34
N PHE A 131 10.52 6.01 -5.26
CA PHE A 131 10.74 5.95 -6.70
C PHE A 131 11.24 7.29 -7.23
N THR A 132 12.49 7.30 -7.64
CA THR A 132 13.16 8.45 -8.28
C THR A 132 13.49 8.13 -9.73
N GLU A 133 13.85 9.14 -10.52
CA GLU A 133 14.34 8.93 -11.90
C GLU A 133 15.58 8.03 -11.94
N VAL A 134 16.46 8.19 -10.95
CA VAL A 134 17.63 7.34 -10.75
C VAL A 134 17.43 6.54 -9.46
N PRO A 135 16.92 5.29 -9.53
CA PRO A 135 16.65 4.48 -8.36
C PRO A 135 17.93 4.06 -7.66
N ASP A 136 17.90 4.00 -6.33
CA ASP A 136 19.01 3.46 -5.57
C ASP A 136 19.09 1.91 -5.63
N SER A 137 20.17 1.36 -5.08
CA SER A 137 20.44 -0.08 -5.11
C SER A 137 19.37 -0.95 -4.47
N LEU A 138 18.62 -0.44 -3.48
CA LEU A 138 17.51 -1.18 -2.88
C LEU A 138 16.38 -1.27 -3.90
N ILE A 139 15.94 -0.14 -4.44
CA ILE A 139 14.83 -0.06 -5.41
C ILE A 139 15.14 -0.85 -6.68
N LEU A 140 16.39 -0.80 -7.17
CA LEU A 140 16.84 -1.62 -8.29
C LEU A 140 16.65 -3.11 -8.01
N ARG A 141 17.06 -3.59 -6.82
CA ARG A 141 17.00 -5.02 -6.46
C ARG A 141 15.60 -5.49 -6.11
N THR A 142 14.82 -4.69 -5.38
CA THR A 142 13.54 -5.11 -4.82
C THR A 142 12.36 -4.86 -5.75
N VAL A 143 12.47 -3.88 -6.66
CA VAL A 143 11.39 -3.48 -7.57
C VAL A 143 11.81 -3.64 -9.02
N ALA A 144 12.81 -2.89 -9.50
CA ALA A 144 13.14 -2.85 -10.93
C ALA A 144 13.48 -4.23 -11.50
N ASN A 145 14.38 -4.97 -10.85
CA ASN A 145 14.79 -6.30 -11.29
C ASN A 145 13.64 -7.31 -11.22
N LYS A 146 12.78 -7.22 -10.20
CA LYS A 146 11.63 -8.12 -10.09
C LYS A 146 10.60 -7.84 -11.18
N LEU A 147 10.26 -6.58 -11.42
CA LEU A 147 9.34 -6.19 -12.49
C LEU A 147 9.83 -6.65 -13.86
N LYS A 148 11.13 -6.44 -14.11
CA LYS A 148 11.75 -6.85 -15.36
C LYS A 148 11.77 -8.37 -15.55
N ASN A 149 12.18 -9.12 -14.53
CA ASN A 149 12.33 -10.57 -14.62
C ASN A 149 10.99 -11.30 -14.59
N ASP A 150 10.06 -10.85 -13.75
CA ASP A 150 8.80 -11.57 -13.53
C ASP A 150 7.73 -11.17 -14.54
N PHE A 151 7.76 -9.92 -15.06
CA PHE A 151 6.67 -9.35 -15.85
C PHE A 151 7.11 -8.63 -17.13
N ALA A 152 8.41 -8.54 -17.41
CA ALA A 152 8.99 -7.76 -18.52
C ALA A 152 8.54 -6.29 -18.52
N ILE A 153 8.38 -5.70 -17.33
CA ILE A 153 8.06 -4.29 -17.13
C ILE A 153 9.33 -3.52 -16.78
N GLU A 154 9.60 -2.44 -17.52
CA GLU A 154 10.70 -1.54 -17.21
C GLU A 154 10.33 -0.61 -16.04
N TYR A 155 11.31 -0.33 -15.19
CA TYR A 155 11.11 0.49 -13.98
C TYR A 155 10.50 1.87 -14.28
N LYS A 156 10.92 2.51 -15.37
CA LYS A 156 10.41 3.82 -15.80
C LYS A 156 8.89 3.79 -16.04
N ASP A 157 8.36 2.70 -16.59
CA ASP A 157 6.94 2.59 -16.96
C ASP A 157 6.12 2.35 -15.69
N TYR A 158 6.67 1.55 -14.76
CA TYR A 158 6.08 1.37 -13.43
C TYR A 158 6.06 2.67 -12.61
N LYS A 159 7.17 3.43 -12.62
CA LYS A 159 7.22 4.74 -11.95
C LYS A 159 6.18 5.70 -12.56
N ALA A 160 6.11 5.78 -13.89
CA ALA A 160 5.13 6.62 -14.57
C ALA A 160 3.69 6.24 -14.21
N LEU A 161 3.41 4.94 -14.06
CA LEU A 161 2.11 4.45 -13.60
C LEU A 161 1.81 4.90 -12.15
N TYR A 162 2.79 4.78 -11.25
CA TYR A 162 2.67 5.24 -9.86
C TYR A 162 2.41 6.74 -9.75
N ASP A 163 3.19 7.54 -10.48
CA ASP A 163 3.06 9.00 -10.53
C ASP A 163 1.68 9.40 -11.09
N MET A 164 1.21 8.68 -12.10
CA MET A 164 -0.10 8.90 -12.72
C MET A 164 -1.24 8.70 -11.71
N LEU A 165 -1.22 7.63 -10.90
CA LEU A 165 -2.27 7.39 -9.91
C LEU A 165 -2.28 8.49 -8.83
N ASN A 166 -1.11 8.89 -8.32
CA ASN A 166 -1.03 10.03 -7.40
C ASN A 166 -1.55 11.32 -8.05
N GLN A 167 -1.30 11.53 -9.34
CA GLN A 167 -1.82 12.68 -10.07
C GLN A 167 -3.35 12.63 -10.22
N VAL A 168 -3.94 11.45 -10.52
CA VAL A 168 -5.40 11.27 -10.55
C VAL A 168 -6.02 11.64 -9.20
N THR A 169 -5.40 11.26 -8.08
CA THR A 169 -5.86 11.64 -6.74
C THR A 169 -5.84 13.16 -6.53
N ARG A 170 -4.77 13.84 -6.95
CA ARG A 170 -4.67 15.31 -6.89
C ARG A 170 -5.74 16.01 -7.73
N ASP A 171 -5.93 15.53 -8.95
CA ASP A 171 -6.89 16.10 -9.89
C ASP A 171 -8.32 15.93 -9.39
N ALA A 172 -8.65 14.75 -8.83
CA ALA A 172 -9.94 14.50 -8.19
C ALA A 172 -10.17 15.41 -6.98
N ALA A 173 -9.16 15.57 -6.10
CA ALA A 173 -9.27 16.47 -4.95
C ALA A 173 -9.55 17.91 -5.39
N LYS A 174 -8.80 18.41 -6.38
CA LYS A 174 -8.99 19.76 -6.94
C LYS A 174 -10.37 19.92 -7.58
N LYS A 175 -10.78 18.98 -8.42
CA LYS A 175 -12.07 19.00 -9.13
C LYS A 175 -13.25 19.03 -8.16
N GLU A 176 -13.19 18.24 -7.10
CA GLU A 176 -14.29 18.03 -6.16
C GLU A 176 -14.25 19.00 -4.96
N GLY A 177 -13.24 19.88 -4.89
CA GLY A 177 -13.04 20.83 -3.79
C GLY A 177 -12.72 20.15 -2.46
N LEU A 178 -11.99 19.04 -2.48
CA LEU A 178 -11.70 18.22 -1.30
C LEU A 178 -10.34 18.58 -0.67
N LEU A 179 -10.22 18.32 0.63
CA LEU A 179 -8.93 18.36 1.31
C LEU A 179 -7.99 17.28 0.72
N LEU A 180 -6.78 17.71 0.37
CA LEU A 180 -5.69 16.86 -0.10
C LEU A 180 -4.52 16.85 0.90
N ILE A 181 -4.09 15.65 1.29
CA ILE A 181 -2.84 15.41 2.02
C ILE A 181 -1.84 14.79 1.04
N ASP A 182 -0.84 15.54 0.59
CA ASP A 182 -0.01 15.13 -0.54
C ASP A 182 1.33 14.56 -0.06
N LEU A 183 1.30 13.39 0.59
CA LEU A 183 2.49 12.77 1.17
C LEU A 183 3.58 12.49 0.13
N ASP A 184 3.18 12.18 -1.11
CA ASP A 184 4.12 12.00 -2.24
C ASP A 184 4.98 13.24 -2.51
N ARG A 185 4.45 14.46 -2.32
CA ARG A 185 5.24 15.70 -2.48
C ARG A 185 5.86 16.19 -1.18
N GLU A 186 5.23 15.90 -0.05
CA GLU A 186 5.63 16.44 1.25
C GLU A 186 6.68 15.58 1.95
N ILE A 187 6.85 14.31 1.55
CA ILE A 187 7.84 13.40 2.11
C ILE A 187 8.94 13.14 1.08
N PRO A 188 10.22 13.43 1.41
CA PRO A 188 11.32 13.15 0.49
C PRO A 188 11.44 11.66 0.15
N HIS A 189 11.62 11.36 -1.14
CA HIS A 189 11.77 10.01 -1.71
C HIS A 189 13.13 9.35 -1.38
N THR A 190 13.52 9.34 -0.11
CA THR A 190 14.85 8.90 0.33
C THR A 190 14.77 7.86 1.44
N ASN A 191 15.89 7.15 1.64
CA ASN A 191 16.04 6.19 2.72
C ASN A 191 15.99 6.79 4.13
N GLN A 192 16.12 8.13 4.24
CA GLN A 192 16.00 8.82 5.50
C GLN A 192 14.59 8.68 6.09
N TYR A 193 13.56 8.57 5.25
CA TYR A 193 12.16 8.47 5.67
C TYR A 193 11.54 7.11 5.35
N LEU A 194 12.02 6.43 4.30
CA LEU A 194 11.43 5.19 3.79
C LEU A 194 12.45 4.04 3.82
N TYR A 195 12.20 2.99 4.61
CA TYR A 195 13.14 1.86 4.69
C TYR A 195 13.03 0.93 3.48
N ASP A 196 11.88 0.89 2.82
CA ASP A 196 11.63 0.12 1.60
C ASP A 196 10.91 0.99 0.54
N PRO A 197 10.37 0.44 -0.57
CA PRO A 197 9.72 1.24 -1.61
C PRO A 197 8.62 2.21 -1.15
N VAL A 198 7.85 1.86 -0.10
CA VAL A 198 6.65 2.62 0.32
C VAL A 198 6.45 2.73 1.82
N HIS A 199 7.18 1.98 2.65
CA HIS A 199 6.96 1.98 4.10
C HIS A 199 7.91 2.93 4.84
N PHE A 200 7.34 3.69 5.77
CA PHE A 200 8.06 4.61 6.65
C PHE A 200 8.95 3.91 7.67
N ASN A 201 10.12 4.48 7.90
CA ASN A 201 10.88 4.24 9.13
C ASN A 201 10.38 5.17 10.27
N ASP A 202 11.04 5.17 11.43
CA ASP A 202 10.63 6.00 12.57
C ASP A 202 10.64 7.50 12.26
N VAL A 203 11.60 7.97 11.47
CA VAL A 203 11.72 9.39 11.08
C VAL A 203 10.61 9.75 10.09
N GLY A 204 10.38 8.90 9.09
CA GLY A 204 9.27 9.03 8.13
C GLY A 204 7.90 9.03 8.81
N SER A 205 7.69 8.14 9.78
CA SER A 205 6.42 8.02 10.49
C SER A 205 6.11 9.28 11.30
N LYS A 206 7.13 9.87 11.95
CA LYS A 206 6.98 11.14 12.68
C LYS A 206 6.61 12.29 11.74
N LEU A 207 7.33 12.42 10.62
CA LEU A 207 7.06 13.46 9.62
C LEU A 207 5.65 13.29 9.01
N ALA A 208 5.29 12.07 8.62
CA ALA A 208 3.96 11.77 8.10
C ALA A 208 2.87 12.10 9.11
N ALA A 209 3.03 11.70 10.38
CA ALA A 209 2.07 12.01 11.44
C ALA A 209 1.90 13.52 11.66
N GLU A 210 2.99 14.29 11.62
CA GLU A 210 2.97 15.75 11.71
C GLU A 210 2.20 16.37 10.53
N ILE A 211 2.51 15.97 9.29
CA ILE A 211 1.83 16.45 8.09
C ILE A 211 0.33 16.13 8.15
N ILE A 212 -0.01 14.87 8.42
CA ILE A 212 -1.39 14.38 8.44
C ILE A 212 -2.19 15.09 9.52
N SER A 213 -1.69 15.13 10.76
CA SER A 213 -2.40 15.75 11.88
C SER A 213 -2.66 17.23 11.62
N ARG A 214 -1.64 17.98 11.20
CA ARG A 214 -1.75 19.40 10.85
C ARG A 214 -2.80 19.64 9.76
N LYS A 215 -2.82 18.81 8.72
CA LYS A 215 -3.76 18.98 7.61
C LYS A 215 -5.19 18.55 7.93
N LEU A 216 -5.37 17.62 8.87
CA LEU A 216 -6.71 17.19 9.29
C LEU A 216 -7.37 18.15 10.27
N LEU A 217 -6.65 19.08 10.92
CA LEU A 217 -7.22 20.05 11.87
C LEU A 217 -8.52 20.74 11.39
N PRO A 218 -8.68 21.15 10.12
CA PRO A 218 -9.93 21.78 9.66
C PRO A 218 -11.13 20.83 9.58
N VAL A 219 -10.91 19.51 9.58
CA VAL A 219 -11.96 18.48 9.38
C VAL A 219 -12.26 17.65 10.63
N VAL A 220 -11.33 17.54 11.57
CA VAL A 220 -11.59 16.94 12.89
C VAL A 220 -12.14 18.01 13.84
N ARG A 221 -13.36 17.80 14.35
CA ARG A 221 -13.89 18.59 15.46
C ARG A 221 -13.16 18.22 16.76
N PRO A 222 -12.91 19.17 17.68
CA PRO A 222 -12.53 18.84 19.05
C PRO A 222 -13.63 18.06 19.78
#